data_AF-A0A521SXU1-F1
#
_entry.id   AF-A0A521SXU1-F1
#
_cell.length_a   1.000
_cell.length_b   1.000
_cell.length_c   1.000
_cell.angle_alpha   90.00
_cell.angle_beta   90.00
_cell.angle_gamma   90.00
#
_symmetry.space_group_name_H-M   'P 1'
#
loop_
_entity.id
_entity.type
_entity.pdbx_description
1 polymer ?
#
loop_
_entity_poly.entity_id
_entity_poly.type
_entity_poly.pdbx_seq_one_letter_code
_entity_poly.pdbx_strand_id
1 'polypeptide(L)'
;MNTGNVLLGAGLAFLAAGLYGFVGLRMGRRVFENPEERLAWNAFRTWWLALAAVTALGALPSVAAVLGVRELWLFLSFTIFNLFGTCLALWGLLYYLVFLFTGNRRTLWPLAGFYLLFFFGLLAYIFYSGPAGLEERAFSVAIRYERPISGIYLILVLLFLVLPQIIASLAYFRLFFRVREPDLRYRIAVVSWAIIMWFGLGLLAPLVGLSRLEWWPLASRGIGLLAALAIYFAYFPPIAVQRRLDATITN
;
A
#
# COMPACT_ATOMS: atom_id res chain seq x y z
N MET A 1 18.73 10.84 -19.38
CA MET A 1 17.99 9.61 -19.05
C MET A 1 18.76 8.34 -19.43
N ASN A 2 18.97 7.39 -18.50
CA ASN A 2 19.28 6.00 -18.88
C ASN A 2 17.95 5.26 -19.11
N THR A 3 17.51 5.18 -20.37
CA THR A 3 16.24 4.56 -20.77
C THR A 3 16.10 3.14 -20.23
N GLY A 4 17.20 2.38 -20.12
CA GLY A 4 17.20 1.02 -19.58
C GLY A 4 16.74 0.96 -18.11
N ASN A 5 17.22 1.86 -17.26
CA ASN A 5 16.82 1.90 -15.84
C ASN A 5 15.35 2.27 -15.66
N VAL A 6 14.86 3.22 -16.47
CA VAL A 6 13.45 3.66 -16.43
C VAL A 6 12.52 2.52 -16.85
N LEU A 7 12.86 1.80 -17.94
CA LEU A 7 12.11 0.63 -18.39
C LEU A 7 12.13 -0.52 -17.38
N LEU A 8 13.29 -0.80 -16.76
CA LEU A 8 13.39 -1.78 -15.68
C LEU A 8 12.48 -1.40 -14.50
N GLY A 9 12.52 -0.13 -14.08
CA GLY A 9 11.68 0.38 -13.00
C GLY A 9 10.18 0.25 -13.28
N ALA A 10 9.76 0.56 -14.51
CA ALA A 10 8.37 0.41 -14.95
C ALA A 10 7.96 -1.07 -15.05
N GLY A 11 8.80 -1.93 -15.62
CA GLY A 11 8.54 -3.37 -15.73
C GLY A 11 8.34 -4.04 -14.36
N LEU A 12 9.20 -3.73 -13.39
CA LEU A 12 9.05 -4.21 -12.02
C LEU A 12 7.76 -3.70 -11.36
N ALA A 13 7.37 -2.45 -11.63
CA ALA A 13 6.13 -1.89 -11.11
C ALA A 13 4.88 -2.58 -11.71
N PHE A 14 4.86 -2.87 -13.01
CA PHE A 14 3.76 -3.64 -13.62
C PHE A 14 3.69 -5.07 -13.11
N LEU A 15 4.83 -5.72 -12.90
CA LEU A 15 4.88 -7.05 -12.28
C LEU A 15 4.30 -7.02 -10.86
N ALA A 16 4.67 -6.01 -10.05
CA ALA A 16 4.11 -5.83 -8.72
C ALA A 16 2.60 -5.52 -8.75
N ALA A 17 2.16 -4.66 -9.67
CA ALA A 17 0.74 -4.39 -9.89
C ALA A 17 -0.04 -5.65 -10.25
N GLY A 18 0.51 -6.49 -11.14
CA GLY A 18 -0.08 -7.78 -11.49
C GLY A 18 -0.21 -8.73 -10.29
N LEU A 19 0.83 -8.81 -9.45
CA LEU A 19 0.78 -9.62 -8.24
C LEU A 19 -0.26 -9.09 -7.24
N TYR A 20 -0.31 -7.78 -6.98
CA TYR A 20 -1.31 -7.17 -6.09
C TYR A 20 -2.73 -7.39 -6.61
N GLY A 21 -2.94 -7.26 -7.92
CA GLY A 21 -4.22 -7.54 -8.56
C GLY A 21 -4.61 -9.00 -8.41
N PHE A 22 -3.68 -9.93 -8.64
CA PHE A 22 -3.89 -11.36 -8.43
C PHE A 22 -4.29 -11.68 -6.99
N VAL A 23 -3.59 -11.13 -6.00
CA VAL A 23 -3.91 -11.32 -4.58
C VAL A 23 -5.33 -10.81 -4.27
N GLY A 24 -5.67 -9.60 -4.72
CA GLY A 24 -7.01 -9.02 -4.52
C GLY A 24 -8.13 -9.84 -5.18
N LEU A 25 -7.92 -10.31 -6.41
CA LEU A 25 -8.88 -11.16 -7.12
C LEU A 25 -9.04 -12.53 -6.44
N ARG A 26 -7.94 -13.14 -5.97
CA ARG A 26 -7.98 -14.43 -5.29
C ARG A 26 -8.71 -14.34 -3.95
N MET A 27 -8.48 -13.26 -3.20
CA MET A 27 -9.19 -12.99 -1.94
C MET A 27 -10.69 -12.80 -2.15
N GLY A 28 -11.09 -12.21 -3.28
CA GLY A 28 -12.50 -12.02 -3.64
C GLY A 28 -13.34 -13.30 -3.84
N ARG A 29 -12.71 -14.49 -3.84
CA ARG A 29 -13.43 -15.77 -3.97
C ARG A 29 -14.02 -16.30 -2.66
N ARG A 30 -13.68 -15.71 -1.50
CA ARG A 30 -14.26 -16.11 -0.21
C ARG A 30 -15.69 -15.59 -0.07
N VAL A 31 -16.58 -16.44 0.43
CA VAL A 31 -17.98 -16.12 0.70
C VAL A 31 -18.18 -15.97 2.20
N PHE A 32 -18.88 -14.92 2.62
CA PHE A 32 -19.20 -14.65 4.02
C PHE A 32 -20.71 -14.54 4.19
N GLU A 33 -21.26 -15.28 5.15
CA GLU A 33 -22.69 -15.23 5.48
C GLU A 33 -23.06 -13.89 6.11
N ASN A 34 -22.26 -13.44 7.10
CA ASN A 34 -22.44 -12.17 7.78
C ASN A 34 -22.17 -10.98 6.83
N PRO A 35 -23.13 -10.05 6.65
CA PRO A 35 -22.95 -8.89 5.79
C PRO A 35 -21.86 -7.92 6.26
N GLU A 36 -21.60 -7.84 7.57
CA GLU A 36 -20.59 -6.93 8.12
C GLU A 36 -19.18 -7.43 7.86
N GLU A 37 -18.95 -8.74 8.05
CA GLU A 37 -17.69 -9.39 7.69
C GLU A 37 -17.43 -9.30 6.19
N ARG A 38 -18.47 -9.48 5.37
CA ARG A 38 -18.39 -9.31 3.91
C ARG A 38 -17.95 -7.90 3.53
N LEU A 39 -18.48 -6.88 4.21
CA LEU A 39 -18.11 -5.48 3.98
C LEU A 39 -16.64 -5.23 4.33
N ALA A 40 -16.17 -5.71 5.49
CA ALA A 40 -14.76 -5.61 5.88
C ALA A 40 -13.84 -6.35 4.90
N TRP A 41 -14.23 -7.54 4.48
CA TRP A 41 -13.49 -8.31 3.48
C TRP A 41 -13.43 -7.61 2.13
N ASN A 42 -14.53 -6.99 1.69
CA ASN A 42 -14.56 -6.19 0.47
C ASN A 42 -13.63 -4.98 0.57
N ALA A 43 -13.53 -4.33 1.72
CA ALA A 43 -12.58 -3.23 1.92
C ALA A 43 -11.12 -3.72 1.83
N PHE A 44 -10.81 -4.89 2.38
CA PHE A 44 -9.50 -5.52 2.24
C PHE A 44 -9.18 -5.88 0.78
N ARG A 45 -10.16 -6.38 0.04
CA ARG A 45 -10.04 -6.59 -1.42
C ARG A 45 -9.82 -5.27 -2.15
N THR A 46 -10.57 -4.22 -1.80
CA THR A 46 -10.41 -2.88 -2.38
C THR A 46 -9.00 -2.35 -2.14
N TRP A 47 -8.41 -2.58 -0.96
CA TRP A 47 -7.02 -2.23 -0.70
C TRP A 47 -6.06 -2.85 -1.72
N TRP A 48 -6.13 -4.16 -1.95
CA TRP A 48 -5.28 -4.86 -2.93
C TRP A 48 -5.47 -4.36 -4.36
N LEU A 49 -6.71 -4.18 -4.79
CA LEU A 49 -7.01 -3.72 -6.15
C LEU A 49 -6.61 -2.25 -6.35
N ALA A 50 -6.85 -1.39 -5.36
CA ALA A 50 -6.41 -0.01 -5.40
C ALA A 50 -4.88 0.08 -5.39
N LEU A 51 -4.19 -0.76 -4.62
CA LEU A 51 -2.72 -0.81 -4.62
C LEU A 51 -2.17 -1.28 -5.97
N ALA A 52 -2.80 -2.26 -6.62
CA ALA A 52 -2.47 -2.66 -7.98
C ALA A 52 -2.61 -1.48 -8.97
N ALA A 53 -3.75 -0.79 -8.92
CA ALA A 53 -4.03 0.36 -9.77
C ALA A 53 -3.02 1.50 -9.54
N VAL A 54 -2.74 1.87 -8.28
CA VAL A 54 -1.76 2.88 -7.91
C VAL A 54 -0.36 2.51 -8.41
N THR A 55 0.04 1.25 -8.27
CA THR A 55 1.37 0.79 -8.72
C THR A 55 1.50 0.87 -10.24
N ALA A 56 0.47 0.45 -10.99
CA ALA A 56 0.44 0.57 -12.44
C ALA A 56 0.42 2.04 -12.89
N LEU A 57 -0.46 2.87 -12.30
CA LEU A 57 -0.56 4.30 -12.58
C LEU A 57 0.76 5.03 -12.29
N GLY A 58 1.50 4.64 -11.25
CA GLY A 58 2.82 5.20 -10.94
C GLY A 58 3.91 4.83 -11.95
N ALA A 59 3.72 3.76 -12.74
CA ALA A 59 4.64 3.35 -13.79
C ALA A 59 4.37 4.04 -15.14
N LEU A 60 3.11 4.44 -15.40
CA LEU A 60 2.71 5.08 -16.65
C LEU A 60 3.50 6.37 -17.00
N PRO A 61 3.80 7.29 -16.06
CA PRO A 61 4.66 8.46 -16.33
C PRO A 61 6.01 8.09 -16.96
N SER A 62 6.65 7.05 -16.45
CA SER A 62 7.93 6.57 -16.95
C SER A 62 7.81 6.00 -18.37
N VAL A 63 6.76 5.23 -18.64
CA VAL A 63 6.49 4.70 -19.99
C VAL A 63 6.21 5.84 -20.97
N ALA A 64 5.34 6.77 -20.59
CA ALA A 64 5.01 7.95 -21.40
C ALA A 64 6.26 8.77 -21.75
N ALA A 65 7.13 9.03 -20.77
CA ALA A 65 8.38 9.75 -21.00
C ALA A 65 9.34 9.04 -21.97
N VAL A 66 9.43 7.70 -21.89
CA VAL A 66 10.24 6.89 -22.83
C VAL A 66 9.67 6.96 -24.25
N LEU A 67 8.36 7.05 -24.39
CA LEU A 67 7.68 7.26 -25.68
C LEU A 67 7.71 8.72 -26.17
N GLY A 68 8.42 9.62 -25.48
CA GLY A 68 8.55 11.02 -25.85
C GLY A 68 7.39 11.93 -25.39
N VAL A 69 6.39 11.39 -24.69
CA VAL A 69 5.27 12.16 -24.14
C VAL A 69 5.70 12.85 -22.86
N ARG A 70 5.74 14.20 -22.86
CA ARG A 70 6.25 15.03 -21.77
C ARG A 70 5.28 16.14 -21.33
N GLU A 71 3.99 15.97 -21.60
CA GLU A 71 2.97 16.95 -21.23
C GLU A 71 2.74 16.99 -19.72
N LEU A 72 2.97 18.13 -19.08
CA LEU A 72 2.85 18.29 -17.63
C LEU A 72 1.46 17.90 -17.11
N TRP A 73 0.39 18.27 -17.83
CA TRP A 73 -0.99 17.99 -17.44
C TRP A 73 -1.31 16.49 -17.38
N LEU A 74 -0.69 15.69 -18.26
CA LEU A 74 -0.84 14.23 -18.23
C LEU A 74 -0.19 13.63 -16.99
N PHE A 75 1.03 14.08 -16.66
CA PHE A 75 1.76 13.62 -15.46
C PHE A 75 1.06 14.07 -14.17
N LEU A 76 0.49 15.27 -14.16
CA LEU A 76 -0.33 15.76 -13.06
C LEU A 76 -1.59 14.91 -12.89
N SER A 77 -2.26 14.55 -13.98
CA SER A 77 -3.42 13.65 -13.95
C SER A 77 -3.06 12.29 -13.36
N PHE A 78 -1.95 11.67 -13.81
CA PHE A 78 -1.47 10.42 -13.22
C PHE A 78 -1.20 10.55 -11.72
N THR A 79 -0.60 11.66 -11.29
CA THR A 79 -0.32 11.93 -9.88
C THR A 79 -1.62 12.05 -9.05
N ILE A 80 -2.63 12.76 -9.56
CA ILE A 80 -3.92 12.92 -8.87
C ILE A 80 -4.66 11.58 -8.75
N PHE A 81 -4.72 10.78 -9.82
CA PHE A 81 -5.35 9.46 -9.76
C PHE A 81 -4.58 8.49 -8.87
N ASN A 82 -3.25 8.55 -8.87
CA ASN A 82 -2.40 7.77 -7.98
C ASN A 82 -2.65 8.13 -6.50
N LEU A 83 -2.78 9.43 -6.21
CA LEU A 83 -3.09 9.94 -4.88
C LEU A 83 -4.46 9.48 -4.39
N PHE A 84 -5.48 9.59 -5.24
CA PHE A 84 -6.83 9.11 -4.96
C PHE A 84 -6.85 7.61 -4.67
N GLY A 85 -6.21 6.82 -5.54
CA GLY A 85 -6.08 5.38 -5.36
C GLY A 85 -5.33 5.02 -4.08
N THR A 86 -4.30 5.79 -3.69
CA THR A 86 -3.56 5.57 -2.45
C THR A 86 -4.44 5.82 -1.22
N CYS A 87 -5.21 6.91 -1.22
CA CYS A 87 -6.16 7.18 -0.14
C CYS A 87 -7.23 6.09 -0.04
N LEU A 88 -7.78 5.64 -1.17
CA LEU A 88 -8.74 4.54 -1.24
C LEU A 88 -8.14 3.22 -0.72
N ALA A 89 -6.89 2.92 -1.09
CA ALA A 89 -6.18 1.74 -0.64
C ALA A 89 -6.01 1.75 0.88
N LEU A 90 -5.51 2.85 1.44
CA LEU A 90 -5.26 2.98 2.88
C LEU A 90 -6.53 3.02 3.70
N TRP A 91 -7.60 3.62 3.18
CA TRP A 91 -8.93 3.53 3.77
C TRP A 91 -9.40 2.08 3.85
N GLY A 92 -9.30 1.34 2.74
CA GLY A 92 -9.72 -0.07 2.68
C GLY A 92 -8.97 -0.95 3.68
N LEU A 93 -7.64 -0.75 3.80
CA LEU A 93 -6.81 -1.45 4.76
C LEU A 93 -7.14 -1.08 6.21
N LEU A 94 -7.23 0.23 6.51
CA LEU A 94 -7.45 0.69 7.88
C LEU A 94 -8.81 0.26 8.40
N TYR A 95 -9.86 0.41 7.58
CA TYR A 95 -11.19 -0.05 7.94
C TYR A 95 -11.20 -1.55 8.20
N TYR A 96 -10.54 -2.35 7.35
CA TYR A 96 -10.42 -3.78 7.58
C TYR A 96 -9.78 -4.11 8.94
N LEU A 97 -8.63 -3.51 9.25
CA LEU A 97 -7.90 -3.77 10.51
C LEU A 97 -8.70 -3.31 11.74
N VAL A 98 -9.31 -2.12 11.66
CA VAL A 98 -10.15 -1.59 12.75
C VAL A 98 -11.39 -2.45 12.94
N PHE A 99 -12.01 -2.93 11.87
CA PHE A 99 -13.16 -3.83 11.94
C PHE A 99 -12.78 -5.16 12.59
N LEU A 100 -11.65 -5.77 12.21
CA LEU A 100 -11.17 -7.01 12.86
C LEU A 100 -10.94 -6.84 14.36
N PHE A 101 -10.50 -5.66 14.79
CA PHE A 101 -10.24 -5.39 16.19
C PHE A 101 -11.50 -5.03 17.00
N THR A 102 -12.43 -4.28 16.39
CA THR A 102 -13.58 -3.69 17.10
C THR A 102 -14.93 -4.34 16.81
N GLY A 103 -15.06 -5.06 15.69
CA GLY A 103 -16.34 -5.54 15.16
C GLY A 103 -17.32 -4.43 14.77
N ASN A 104 -16.90 -3.15 14.75
CA ASN A 104 -17.83 -2.02 14.62
C ASN A 104 -17.85 -1.44 13.20
N ARG A 105 -18.95 -1.66 12.48
CA ARG A 105 -19.21 -1.09 11.15
C ARG A 105 -19.25 0.43 11.10
N ARG A 106 -19.64 1.11 12.19
CA ARG A 106 -19.80 2.58 12.22
C ARG A 106 -18.48 3.32 11.98
N THR A 107 -17.34 2.65 12.17
CA THR A 107 -16.00 3.20 11.92
C THR A 107 -15.72 3.47 10.44
N LEU A 108 -16.50 2.89 9.52
CA LEU A 108 -16.35 3.09 8.07
C LEU A 108 -16.41 4.56 7.66
N TRP A 109 -17.45 5.26 8.13
CA TRP A 109 -17.74 6.65 7.73
C TRP A 109 -16.71 7.67 8.23
N PRO A 110 -16.30 7.69 9.51
CA PRO A 110 -15.27 8.63 9.95
C PRO A 110 -13.92 8.35 9.26
N LEU A 111 -13.58 7.09 8.99
CA LEU A 111 -12.37 6.75 8.23
C LEU A 111 -12.46 7.20 6.77
N ALA A 112 -13.61 7.03 6.13
CA ALA A 112 -13.83 7.52 4.76
C ALA A 112 -13.73 9.05 4.71
N GLY A 113 -14.38 9.75 5.64
CA GLY A 113 -14.30 11.20 5.76
C GLY A 113 -12.87 11.69 6.01
N PHE A 114 -12.12 11.01 6.89
CA PHE A 114 -10.71 11.30 7.15
C PHE A 114 -9.87 11.20 5.89
N TYR A 115 -9.91 10.08 5.16
CA TYR A 115 -9.11 9.90 3.95
C TYR A 115 -9.56 10.78 2.77
N LEU A 116 -10.86 11.11 2.70
CA LEU A 116 -11.37 12.06 1.70
C LEU A 116 -10.87 13.49 1.98
N LEU A 117 -10.95 13.94 3.24
CA LEU A 117 -10.39 15.23 3.64
C LEU A 117 -8.88 15.27 3.41
N PHE A 118 -8.19 14.18 3.75
CA PHE A 118 -6.75 14.06 3.52
C PHE A 118 -6.40 14.14 2.03
N PHE A 119 -7.16 13.46 1.15
CA PHE A 119 -7.00 13.57 -0.30
C PHE A 119 -7.12 15.02 -0.80
N PHE A 120 -8.16 15.75 -0.39
CA PHE A 120 -8.33 17.16 -0.77
C PHE A 120 -7.22 18.05 -0.19
N GLY A 121 -6.76 17.78 1.03
CA GLY A 121 -5.61 18.48 1.63
C GLY A 121 -4.32 18.26 0.83
N LEU A 122 -4.04 17.02 0.41
CA LEU A 122 -2.89 16.70 -0.44
C LEU A 122 -3.02 17.33 -1.83
N LEU A 123 -4.23 17.37 -2.39
CA LEU A 123 -4.48 18.03 -3.68
C LEU A 123 -4.19 19.52 -3.59
N ALA A 124 -4.73 20.20 -2.56
CA ALA A 124 -4.43 21.60 -2.28
C ALA A 124 -2.93 21.84 -2.10
N TYR A 125 -2.23 20.92 -1.41
CA TYR A 125 -0.80 20.99 -1.22
C TYR A 125 0.01 20.83 -2.52
N ILE A 126 -0.40 19.93 -3.42
CA ILE A 126 0.20 19.76 -4.76
C ILE A 126 0.08 21.06 -5.56
N PHE A 127 -1.11 21.66 -5.61
CA PHE A 127 -1.33 22.92 -6.34
C PHE A 127 -0.61 24.10 -5.69
N TYR A 128 -0.61 24.18 -4.35
CA TYR A 128 0.15 25.19 -3.61
C TYR A 128 1.67 25.09 -3.83
N SER A 129 2.18 23.88 -4.13
CA SER A 129 3.60 23.65 -4.40
C SER A 129 4.04 24.11 -5.79
N GLY A 130 3.09 24.39 -6.70
CA GLY A 130 3.36 24.91 -8.05
C GLY A 130 4.04 23.89 -8.96
N PRO A 131 3.31 22.99 -9.65
CA PRO A 131 3.92 22.07 -10.61
C PRO A 131 4.55 22.85 -11.77
N ALA A 132 5.88 22.79 -11.90
CA ALA A 132 6.67 23.65 -12.79
C ALA A 132 7.26 22.92 -14.01
N GLY A 133 7.25 21.59 -14.00
CA GLY A 133 7.82 20.78 -15.08
C GLY A 133 8.03 19.33 -14.69
N LEU A 134 8.85 18.62 -15.47
CA LEU A 134 9.22 17.23 -15.23
C LEU A 134 10.70 17.15 -14.84
N GLU A 135 11.01 16.27 -13.91
CA GLU A 135 12.36 15.94 -13.46
C GLU A 135 12.64 14.45 -13.72
N GLU A 136 13.77 14.16 -14.37
CA GLU A 136 14.25 12.80 -14.57
C GLU A 136 14.97 12.31 -13.31
N ARG A 137 14.54 11.16 -12.77
CA ARG A 137 15.22 10.45 -11.67
C ARG A 137 15.78 9.12 -12.18
N ALA A 138 16.61 8.47 -11.35
CA ALA A 138 17.31 7.23 -11.73
C ALA A 138 16.39 6.12 -12.29
N PHE A 139 15.19 5.95 -11.74
CA PHE A 139 14.24 4.89 -12.11
C PHE A 139 12.81 5.39 -12.43
N SER A 140 12.62 6.70 -12.56
CA SER A 140 11.29 7.29 -12.74
C SER A 140 11.36 8.71 -13.28
N VAL A 141 10.26 9.18 -13.88
CA VAL A 141 10.06 10.61 -14.16
C VAL A 141 9.02 11.14 -13.18
N ALA A 142 9.33 12.26 -12.52
CA ALA A 142 8.49 12.88 -11.51
C ALA A 142 8.17 14.34 -11.88
N ILE A 143 7.14 14.90 -11.26
CA ILE A 143 6.82 16.33 -11.38
C ILE A 143 7.84 17.12 -10.55
N ARG A 144 8.42 18.15 -11.16
CA ARG A 144 9.20 19.18 -10.48
C ARG A 144 8.26 20.27 -9.97
N TYR A 145 8.39 20.62 -8.70
CA TYR A 145 7.60 21.66 -8.06
C TYR A 145 8.46 22.91 -7.84
N GLU A 146 7.86 24.10 -7.93
CA GLU A 146 8.51 25.38 -7.58
C GLU A 146 8.92 25.39 -6.11
N ARG A 147 8.02 24.90 -5.25
CA ARG A 147 8.28 24.73 -3.83
C ARG A 147 8.56 23.26 -3.56
N PRO A 148 9.79 22.90 -3.14
CA PRO A 148 10.15 21.51 -2.98
C PRO A 148 9.31 20.86 -1.88
N ILE A 149 8.66 19.74 -2.22
CA ILE A 149 7.94 18.91 -1.26
C ILE A 149 8.95 18.22 -0.34
N SER A 150 9.27 18.87 0.78
CA SER A 150 10.32 18.43 1.71
C SER A 150 10.08 18.96 3.12
N GLY A 151 10.96 18.58 4.06
CA GLY A 151 10.93 19.09 5.43
C GLY A 151 9.78 18.54 6.27
N ILE A 152 9.38 19.32 7.28
CA ILE A 152 8.41 18.89 8.31
C ILE A 152 7.04 18.55 7.73
N TYR A 153 6.59 19.25 6.69
CA TYR A 153 5.29 19.00 6.06
C TYR A 153 5.23 17.61 5.42
N LEU A 154 6.29 17.19 4.72
CA LEU A 154 6.37 15.84 4.17
C LEU A 154 6.35 14.78 5.28
N ILE A 155 7.08 15.01 6.38
CA ILE A 155 7.10 14.10 7.53
C ILE A 155 5.71 13.98 8.15
N LEU A 156 5.01 15.09 8.36
CA LEU A 156 3.64 15.10 8.88
C LEU A 156 2.69 14.35 7.93
N VAL A 157 2.76 14.61 6.62
CA VAL A 157 1.96 13.90 5.62
C VAL A 157 2.21 12.40 5.71
N LEU A 158 3.47 11.96 5.74
CA LEU A 158 3.82 10.54 5.86
C LEU A 158 3.34 9.94 7.18
N LEU A 159 3.46 10.66 8.29
CA LEU A 159 2.95 10.21 9.59
C LEU A 159 1.43 10.04 9.56
N PHE A 160 0.67 11.05 9.12
CA PHE A 160 -0.80 10.95 9.05
C PHE A 160 -1.27 9.87 8.06
N LEU A 161 -0.51 9.62 7.00
CA LEU A 161 -0.83 8.61 6.00
C LEU A 161 -0.55 7.18 6.50
N VAL A 162 0.62 6.97 7.13
CA VAL A 162 1.19 5.65 7.41
C VAL A 162 1.01 5.21 8.86
N LEU A 163 1.14 6.13 9.82
CA LEU A 163 1.09 5.80 11.25
C LEU A 163 -0.23 5.12 11.67
N PRO A 164 -1.42 5.52 11.18
CA PRO A 164 -2.66 4.82 11.51
C PRO A 164 -2.63 3.33 11.12
N GLN A 165 -1.99 2.99 10.01
CA GLN A 165 -1.87 1.60 9.54
C GLN A 165 -0.98 0.79 10.48
N ILE A 166 0.14 1.37 10.93
CA ILE A 166 1.05 0.74 11.89
C ILE A 166 0.35 0.53 13.23
N ILE A 167 -0.36 1.54 13.74
CA ILE A 167 -1.10 1.44 15.01
C ILE A 167 -2.19 0.37 14.92
N ALA A 168 -2.98 0.37 13.84
CA ALA A 168 -4.04 -0.62 13.65
C ALA A 168 -3.47 -2.04 13.48
N SER A 169 -2.33 -2.18 12.81
CA SER A 169 -1.63 -3.46 12.67
C SER A 169 -1.09 -3.98 14.01
N LEU A 170 -0.54 -3.10 14.87
CA LEU A 170 -0.13 -3.45 16.23
C LEU A 170 -1.33 -3.83 17.11
N ALA A 171 -2.44 -3.10 16.99
CA ALA A 171 -3.69 -3.44 17.69
C ALA A 171 -4.22 -4.81 17.25
N TYR A 172 -4.19 -5.10 15.95
CA TYR A 172 -4.54 -6.40 15.39
C TYR A 172 -3.60 -7.50 15.89
N PHE A 173 -2.29 -7.24 15.93
CA PHE A 173 -1.30 -8.17 16.47
C PHE A 173 -1.59 -8.55 17.94
N ARG A 174 -2.15 -7.65 18.74
CA ARG A 174 -2.54 -7.95 20.13
C ARG A 174 -3.54 -9.13 20.23
N LEU A 175 -4.34 -9.39 19.19
CA LEU A 175 -5.24 -10.54 19.13
C LEU A 175 -4.49 -11.88 19.10
N PHE A 176 -3.22 -11.91 18.66
CA PHE A 176 -2.36 -13.10 18.67
C PHE A 176 -2.28 -13.75 20.06
N PHE A 177 -2.29 -12.95 21.12
CA PHE A 177 -2.22 -13.41 22.50
C PHE A 177 -3.58 -13.84 23.07
N ARG A 178 -4.68 -13.52 22.38
CA ARG A 178 -6.05 -13.85 22.83
C ARG A 178 -6.63 -15.06 22.12
N VAL A 179 -6.30 -15.26 20.85
CA VAL A 179 -6.84 -16.35 20.04
C VAL A 179 -6.09 -17.65 20.35
N ARG A 180 -6.82 -18.74 20.58
CA ARG A 180 -6.24 -20.07 20.86
C ARG A 180 -5.95 -20.86 19.58
N GLU A 181 -6.78 -20.68 18.56
CA GLU A 181 -6.68 -21.42 17.29
C GLU A 181 -5.36 -21.14 16.55
N PRO A 182 -4.56 -22.16 16.23
CA PRO A 182 -3.23 -21.97 15.65
C PRO A 182 -3.26 -21.34 14.24
N ASP A 183 -4.25 -21.65 13.41
CA ASP A 183 -4.40 -21.05 12.07
C ASP A 183 -4.61 -19.53 12.15
N LEU A 184 -5.51 -19.10 13.03
CA LEU A 184 -5.78 -17.68 13.24
C LEU A 184 -4.55 -16.97 13.82
N ARG A 185 -3.84 -17.57 14.78
CA ARG A 185 -2.60 -17.01 15.33
C ARG A 185 -1.53 -16.83 14.25
N TYR A 186 -1.32 -17.82 13.39
CA TYR A 186 -0.40 -17.73 12.27
C TYR A 186 -0.78 -16.56 11.34
N ARG A 187 -2.06 -16.48 10.95
CA ARG A 187 -2.56 -15.41 10.09
C ARG A 187 -2.38 -14.03 10.70
N ILE A 188 -2.76 -13.85 11.97
CA ILE A 188 -2.61 -12.58 12.70
C ILE A 188 -1.14 -12.16 12.73
N ALA A 189 -0.23 -13.08 13.07
CA ALA A 189 1.19 -12.79 13.17
C ALA A 189 1.78 -12.38 11.82
N VAL A 190 1.57 -13.17 10.77
CA VAL A 190 2.15 -12.92 9.44
C VAL A 190 1.61 -11.65 8.82
N VAL A 191 0.29 -11.43 8.86
CA VAL A 191 -0.32 -10.23 8.27
C VAL A 191 0.14 -8.97 9.01
N SER A 192 0.18 -9.00 10.35
CA SER A 192 0.60 -7.83 11.13
C SER A 192 2.07 -7.48 10.86
N TRP A 193 2.96 -8.47 10.92
CA TRP A 193 4.38 -8.23 10.66
C TRP A 193 4.66 -7.77 9.23
N ALA A 194 3.96 -8.32 8.22
CA ALA A 194 4.09 -7.88 6.84
C ALA A 194 3.71 -6.40 6.67
N ILE A 195 2.59 -5.99 7.29
CA ILE A 195 2.12 -4.59 7.26
C ILE A 195 3.10 -3.69 8.01
N ILE A 196 3.50 -4.04 9.24
CA ILE A 196 4.44 -3.26 10.06
C ILE A 196 5.77 -3.08 9.32
N MET A 197 6.33 -4.13 8.74
CA MET A 197 7.59 -4.06 8.01
C MET A 197 7.46 -3.18 6.76
N TRP A 198 6.40 -3.37 5.98
CA TRP A 198 6.20 -2.61 4.75
C TRP A 198 6.02 -1.12 5.02
N PHE A 199 5.08 -0.76 5.89
CA PHE A 199 4.78 0.62 6.22
C PHE A 199 5.86 1.27 7.09
N GLY A 200 6.41 0.52 8.05
CA GLY A 200 7.48 0.98 8.92
C GLY A 200 8.74 1.33 8.14
N LEU A 201 9.18 0.47 7.21
CA LEU A 201 10.32 0.79 6.35
C LEU A 201 10.02 1.95 5.40
N GLY A 202 8.79 2.06 4.88
CA GLY A 202 8.36 3.20 4.09
C GLY A 202 8.43 4.53 4.84
N LEU A 203 8.09 4.54 6.13
CA LEU A 203 8.15 5.72 7.00
C LEU A 203 9.58 6.04 7.44
N LEU A 204 10.39 5.03 7.78
CA LEU A 204 11.75 5.20 8.26
C LEU A 204 12.70 5.65 7.15
N ALA A 205 12.50 5.17 5.91
CA ALA A 205 13.43 5.43 4.81
C ALA A 205 13.74 6.91 4.55
N PRO A 206 12.76 7.83 4.48
CA PRO A 206 13.06 9.26 4.34
C PRO A 206 13.70 9.86 5.60
N LEU A 207 13.39 9.35 6.80
CA LEU A 207 13.92 9.85 8.07
C LEU A 207 15.42 9.55 8.23
N VAL A 208 15.85 8.35 7.83
CA VAL A 208 17.26 7.92 7.91
C VAL A 208 18.04 8.14 6.61
N GLY A 209 17.42 8.77 5.61
CA GLY A 209 18.06 9.08 4.32
C GLY A 209 18.22 7.89 3.37
N LEU A 210 17.65 6.72 3.67
CA LEU A 210 17.66 5.55 2.77
C LEU A 210 17.00 5.88 1.42
N SER A 211 16.00 6.76 1.40
CA SER A 211 15.33 7.17 0.17
C SER A 211 16.23 7.93 -0.82
N ARG A 212 17.42 8.37 -0.38
CA ARG A 212 18.43 9.02 -1.24
C ARG A 212 19.36 8.02 -1.93
N LEU A 213 19.36 6.76 -1.49
CA LEU A 213 20.20 5.71 -2.08
C LEU A 213 19.58 5.24 -3.41
N GLU A 214 20.42 5.10 -4.44
CA GLU A 214 19.96 4.76 -5.79
C GLU A 214 19.23 3.40 -5.85
N TRP A 215 19.65 2.42 -5.05
CA TRP A 215 19.05 1.08 -5.02
C TRP A 215 17.74 1.00 -4.22
N TRP A 216 17.44 2.01 -3.39
CA TRP A 216 16.31 1.96 -2.48
C TRP A 216 14.95 1.74 -3.16
N PRO A 217 14.63 2.40 -4.30
CA PRO A 217 13.37 2.16 -5.00
C PRO A 217 13.16 0.70 -5.44
N LEU A 218 14.24 -0.03 -5.73
CA LEU A 218 14.18 -1.45 -6.09
C LEU A 218 13.94 -2.28 -4.83
N ALA A 219 14.69 -2.03 -3.77
CA ALA A 219 14.52 -2.73 -2.49
C ALA A 219 13.12 -2.52 -1.89
N SER A 220 12.59 -1.29 -1.93
CA SER A 220 11.25 -1.00 -1.41
C SER A 220 10.16 -1.74 -2.17
N ARG A 221 10.32 -1.94 -3.50
CA ARG A 221 9.42 -2.79 -4.30
C ARG A 221 9.56 -4.26 -3.90
N GLY A 222 10.79 -4.75 -3.71
CA GLY A 222 11.05 -6.10 -3.21
C GLY A 222 10.38 -6.37 -1.86
N ILE A 223 10.49 -5.45 -0.91
CA ILE A 223 9.81 -5.52 0.39
C ILE A 223 8.29 -5.57 0.21
N GLY A 224 7.72 -4.72 -0.64
CA GLY A 224 6.28 -4.73 -0.92
C GLY A 224 5.79 -6.04 -1.56
N LEU A 225 6.58 -6.64 -2.45
CA LEU A 225 6.28 -7.95 -3.05
C LEU A 225 6.33 -9.06 -2.00
N LEU A 226 7.37 -9.08 -1.17
CA LEU A 226 7.51 -10.06 -0.09
C LEU A 226 6.37 -9.93 0.94
N ALA A 227 5.99 -8.71 1.30
CA ALA A 227 4.85 -8.47 2.18
C ALA A 227 3.53 -8.98 1.57
N ALA A 228 3.33 -8.77 0.27
CA ALA A 228 2.15 -9.29 -0.43
C ALA A 228 2.10 -10.82 -0.50
N LEU A 229 3.24 -11.46 -0.77
CA LEU A 229 3.34 -12.92 -0.74
C LEU A 229 3.12 -13.47 0.67
N ALA A 230 3.69 -12.83 1.69
CA ALA A 230 3.48 -13.21 3.08
C ALA A 230 2.00 -13.14 3.46
N ILE A 231 1.32 -12.04 3.13
CA ILE A 231 -0.12 -11.89 3.38
C ILE A 231 -0.91 -12.92 2.58
N TYR A 232 -0.57 -13.17 1.32
CA TYR A 232 -1.21 -14.20 0.52
C TYR A 232 -1.08 -15.59 1.19
N PHE A 233 0.12 -15.97 1.62
CA PHE A 233 0.37 -17.24 2.32
C PHE A 233 -0.25 -17.29 3.71
N ALA A 234 -0.59 -16.16 4.33
CA ALA A 234 -1.36 -16.13 5.56
C ALA A 234 -2.82 -16.58 5.36
N TYR A 235 -3.38 -16.41 4.16
CA TYR A 235 -4.74 -16.84 3.81
C TYR A 235 -4.78 -18.15 3.01
N PHE A 236 -3.69 -18.45 2.30
CA PHE A 236 -3.53 -19.66 1.50
C PHE A 236 -2.17 -20.29 1.85
N PRO A 237 -2.03 -20.86 3.06
CA PRO A 237 -0.76 -21.41 3.53
C PRO A 237 -0.29 -22.54 2.61
N PRO A 238 1.03 -22.67 2.38
CA PRO A 238 1.57 -23.80 1.62
C PRO A 238 1.36 -25.11 2.38
N ILE A 239 1.34 -26.24 1.67
CA ILE A 239 1.04 -27.58 2.21
C ILE A 239 1.93 -27.91 3.43
N ALA A 240 3.21 -27.52 3.40
CA ALA A 240 4.13 -27.75 4.50
C ALA A 240 3.71 -27.02 5.80
N VAL A 241 3.14 -25.82 5.69
CA VAL A 241 2.63 -25.05 6.83
C VAL A 241 1.28 -25.61 7.29
N GLN A 242 0.39 -25.97 6.36
CA GLN A 242 -0.90 -26.60 6.67
C GLN A 242 -0.72 -27.86 7.51
N ARG A 243 0.15 -28.78 7.09
CA ARG A 243 0.44 -30.02 7.83
C ARG A 243 0.90 -29.77 9.27
N ARG A 244 1.67 -28.70 9.53
CA ARG A 244 2.12 -28.35 10.88
C ARG A 244 0.99 -27.75 11.73
N LEU A 245 0.15 -26.92 11.11
CA LEU A 245 -1.01 -26.33 11.79
C LEU A 245 -2.03 -27.42 12.17
N ASP A 246 -2.30 -28.37 11.27
CA ASP A 246 -3.23 -29.48 11.51
C ASP A 246 -2.72 -30.43 12.62
N ALA A 247 -1.42 -30.76 12.61
CA ALA A 247 -0.81 -31.60 13.65
C ALA A 247 -0.85 -30.97 15.07
N THR A 248 -1.01 -29.65 15.15
CA THR A 248 -1.14 -28.95 16.44
C THR A 248 -2.57 -29.01 16.99
N ILE A 249 -3.58 -29.22 16.13
CA ILE A 249 -5.00 -29.29 16.52
C ILE A 249 -5.36 -30.68 17.07
N THR A 250 -4.64 -31.72 16.67
CA THR A 250 -4.90 -33.12 17.06
C THR A 250 -4.26 -33.55 18.38
N ASN A 251 -3.48 -32.68 19.04
CA ASN A 251 -2.85 -32.92 20.34
C ASN A 251 -3.50 -32.03 21.41
#